data_AF-A0A2D9CHR0-F1
#
_entry.id   AF-A0A2D9CHR0-F1
#
_cell.length_a   1.000
_cell.length_b   1.000
_cell.length_c   1.000
_cell.angle_alpha   90.00
_cell.angle_beta   90.00
_cell.angle_gamma   90.00
#
_symmetry.space_group_name_H-M   'P 1'
#
loop_
_entity.id
_entity.type
_entity.pdbx_description
1 polymer ?
#
loop_
_entity_poly.entity_id
_entity_poly.type
_entity_poly.pdbx_seq_one_letter_code
_entity_poly.pdbx_strand_id
1 'polypeptide(L)' 'MKGMTVKGGHKLSVKAGAGLTEKGRKAINRKTGSNLKAPAPNGKPGTKDGARKKSFCARSRGWTGERGKAARARWKC' A
#
# COMPACT_ATOMS: atom_id res chain seq x y z
N MET A 1 -6.18 -12.25 9.46
CA MET A 1 -4.79 -11.94 9.87
C MET A 1 -4.75 -11.52 11.34
N LYS A 2 -4.72 -12.48 12.28
CA LYS A 2 -4.50 -12.19 13.71
C LYS A 2 -3.06 -11.65 13.86
N GLY A 3 -2.88 -10.47 14.46
CA GLY A 3 -1.55 -9.91 14.79
C GLY A 3 -1.00 -8.77 13.92
N MET A 4 -1.60 -8.43 12.77
CA MET A 4 -1.15 -7.25 11.99
C MET A 4 -1.92 -6.00 12.37
N THR A 5 -1.37 -5.24 13.31
CA THR A 5 -1.94 -4.00 13.83
C THR A 5 -1.04 -2.80 13.53
N VAL A 6 -1.57 -1.60 13.76
CA VAL A 6 -0.79 -0.35 13.73
C VAL A 6 0.20 -0.34 14.90
N LYS A 7 -0.25 -0.69 16.12
CA LYS A 7 0.61 -0.79 17.32
C LYS A 7 1.77 -1.77 17.14
N GLY A 8 1.57 -2.89 16.44
CA GLY A 8 2.62 -3.86 16.13
C GLY A 8 3.60 -3.44 15.02
N GLY A 9 3.39 -2.26 14.42
CA GLY A 9 4.25 -1.71 13.36
C GLY A 9 4.09 -2.39 12.00
N HIS A 10 3.05 -3.19 11.79
CA HIS A 10 2.80 -3.88 10.51
C HIS A 10 1.96 -3.03 9.53
N LYS A 11 1.13 -2.14 10.07
CA LYS A 11 0.26 -1.25 9.31
C LYS A 11 0.56 0.20 9.66
N LEU A 12 0.41 1.08 8.68
CA LEU A 12 0.40 2.51 8.93
C LEU A 12 -0.98 2.96 9.40
N SER A 13 -1.00 3.98 10.26
CA SER A 13 -2.20 4.74 10.58
C SER A 13 -2.70 5.50 9.34
N VAL A 14 -3.91 6.03 9.41
CA VAL A 14 -4.46 6.89 8.35
C VAL A 14 -3.57 8.13 8.17
N LYS A 15 -3.17 8.77 9.28
CA LYS A 15 -2.25 9.93 9.29
C LYS A 15 -0.92 9.67 8.58
N ALA A 16 -0.42 8.43 8.63
CA ALA A 16 0.82 8.03 7.96
C ALA A 16 0.60 7.51 6.51
N GLY A 17 -0.56 7.74 5.91
CA GLY A 17 -0.86 7.35 4.52
C GLY A 17 -1.39 5.92 4.36
N ALA A 18 -1.77 5.26 5.45
CA ALA A 18 -2.38 3.92 5.47
C ALA A 18 -1.56 2.82 4.73
N GLY A 19 -2.10 1.60 4.75
CA GLY A 19 -1.48 0.43 4.13
C GLY A 19 -0.44 -0.27 5.02
N LEU A 20 0.42 -1.08 4.40
CA LEU A 20 1.43 -1.89 5.08
C LEU A 20 2.77 -1.15 5.21
N THR A 21 3.44 -1.38 6.32
CA THR A 21 4.86 -1.04 6.49
C THR A 21 5.73 -2.08 5.78
N GLU A 22 7.05 -1.86 5.75
CA GLU A 22 7.98 -2.88 5.29
C GLU A 22 7.91 -4.15 6.13
N LYS A 23 7.87 -4.02 7.47
CA LYS A 23 7.66 -5.13 8.40
C LYS A 23 6.37 -5.90 8.08
N GLY A 24 5.28 -5.18 7.80
CA GLY A 24 4.01 -5.79 7.39
C GLY A 24 4.11 -6.58 6.09
N ARG A 25 4.73 -6.01 5.05
CA ARG A 25 4.94 -6.70 3.77
C ARG A 25 5.81 -7.93 3.94
N LYS A 26 6.93 -7.82 4.65
CA LYS A 26 7.84 -8.96 4.93
C LYS A 26 7.12 -10.08 5.68
N ALA A 27 6.33 -9.76 6.70
CA ALA A 27 5.56 -10.74 7.45
C ALA A 27 4.54 -11.48 6.58
N ILE A 28 3.82 -10.78 5.70
CA ILE A 28 2.87 -11.42 4.78
C ILE A 28 3.60 -12.27 3.74
N ASN A 29 4.66 -11.76 3.13
CA ASN A 29 5.46 -12.48 2.16
C ASN A 29 6.03 -13.77 2.76
N ARG A 30 6.57 -13.73 3.98
CA ARG A 30 7.05 -14.92 4.69
C ARG A 30 5.94 -15.92 4.98
N LYS A 31 4.74 -15.45 5.36
CA LYS A 31 3.62 -16.33 5.71
C LYS A 31 2.96 -16.99 4.50
N THR A 32 2.91 -16.30 3.37
CA THR A 32 2.08 -16.69 2.22
C THR A 32 2.87 -17.03 0.96
N GLY A 33 4.19 -16.79 0.95
CA GLY A 33 4.99 -16.87 -0.27
C GLY A 33 4.73 -15.73 -1.26
N SER A 34 3.94 -14.71 -0.89
CA SER A 34 3.63 -13.59 -1.77
C SER A 34 4.84 -12.67 -2.02
N ASN A 35 4.74 -11.81 -3.04
CA ASN A 35 5.75 -10.81 -3.38
C ASN A 35 5.21 -9.37 -3.28
N LEU A 36 4.66 -9.00 -2.11
CA LEU A 36 4.16 -7.66 -1.87
C LEU A 36 5.30 -6.63 -1.96
N LYS A 37 5.10 -5.62 -2.81
CA LYS A 37 6.03 -4.52 -3.03
C LYS A 37 5.58 -3.24 -2.33
N ALA A 38 6.52 -2.33 -2.11
CA ALA A 38 6.21 -1.00 -1.60
C ALA A 38 5.41 -0.16 -2.62
N PRO A 39 4.67 0.86 -2.15
CA PRO A 39 4.06 1.85 -3.03
C PRO A 39 5.08 2.47 -3.99
N ALA A 40 4.65 2.78 -5.20
CA ALA A 40 5.49 3.39 -6.24
C ALA A 40 4.96 4.77 -6.65
N PRO A 41 4.92 5.76 -5.73
CA PRO A 41 4.30 7.07 -6.00
C PRO A 41 4.96 7.85 -7.14
N ASN A 42 6.27 7.62 -7.34
CA ASN A 42 7.08 8.28 -8.36
C ASN A 42 7.31 7.38 -9.60
N GLY A 43 6.52 6.32 -9.76
CA GLY A 43 6.62 5.43 -10.92
C GLY A 43 6.36 6.18 -12.22
N LYS A 44 7.34 6.18 -13.13
CA LYS A 44 7.25 6.84 -14.43
C LYS A 44 6.42 6.02 -15.43
N PRO A 45 5.68 6.64 -16.36
CA PRO A 45 4.99 5.93 -17.44
C PRO A 45 5.93 4.98 -18.20
N GLY A 46 5.41 3.85 -18.69
CA GLY A 46 6.20 2.83 -19.39
C GLY A 46 7.09 1.95 -18.50
N THR A 47 7.26 2.26 -17.22
CA THR A 47 8.01 1.42 -16.28
C THR A 47 7.10 0.44 -15.52
N LYS A 48 7.69 -0.64 -14.98
CA LYS A 48 6.98 -1.57 -14.07
C LYS A 48 6.34 -0.83 -12.89
N ASP A 49 7.01 0.18 -12.37
CA ASP A 49 6.52 0.99 -11.24
C ASP A 49 5.37 1.91 -11.64
N GLY A 50 5.46 2.53 -12.83
CA GLY A 50 4.34 3.28 -13.41
C GLY A 50 3.11 2.40 -13.65
N ALA A 51 3.29 1.18 -14.15
CA ALA A 51 2.20 0.23 -14.32
C ALA A 51 1.54 -0.16 -12.99
N ARG A 52 2.35 -0.41 -11.94
CA ARG A 52 1.85 -0.67 -10.58
C ARG A 52 1.06 0.52 -10.03
N LYS A 53 1.59 1.74 -10.17
CA LYS A 53 0.92 2.98 -9.77
C LYS A 53 -0.41 3.15 -10.52
N LYS A 54 -0.40 3.06 -11.86
CA LYS A 54 -1.60 3.17 -12.71
C LYS A 54 -2.68 2.18 -12.28
N SER A 55 -2.31 0.92 -12.07
CA SER A 55 -3.23 -0.13 -11.63
C SER A 55 -3.79 0.12 -10.23
N PHE A 56 -2.97 0.62 -9.30
CA PHE A 56 -3.46 0.99 -7.97
C PHE A 56 -4.42 2.18 -8.03
N CYS A 57 -4.06 3.27 -8.72
CA CYS A 57 -4.91 4.45 -8.86
C CYS A 57 -6.28 4.10 -9.49
N ALA A 58 -6.28 3.27 -10.54
CA ALA A 58 -7.50 2.84 -11.21
C ALA A 58 -8.44 2.06 -10.27
N ARG A 59 -7.91 1.06 -9.55
CA ARG A 59 -8.69 0.21 -8.65
C ARG A 59 -9.15 0.92 -7.37
N SER A 60 -8.42 1.95 -6.94
CA SER A 60 -8.75 2.71 -5.73
C SER A 60 -9.63 3.95 -5.99
N ARG A 61 -9.99 4.24 -7.25
CA ARG A 61 -10.74 5.46 -7.62
C ARG A 61 -12.04 5.66 -6.83
N GLY A 62 -12.75 4.57 -6.52
CA GLY A 62 -14.00 4.61 -5.75
C GLY A 62 -13.85 4.66 -4.23
N TRP A 63 -12.63 4.73 -3.69
CA TRP A 63 -12.43 4.73 -2.24
C TRP A 63 -12.74 6.09 -1.63
N THR A 64 -13.85 6.18 -0.91
CA THR A 64 -14.34 7.42 -0.28
C THR A 64 -13.98 7.54 1.21
N GLY A 65 -13.74 6.43 1.89
CA GLY A 65 -13.36 6.41 3.31
C GLY A 65 -11.96 6.99 3.57
N GLU A 66 -11.73 7.52 4.77
CA GLU A 66 -10.49 8.21 5.17
C GLU A 66 -9.23 7.39 4.91
N ARG A 67 -9.26 6.10 5.27
CA ARG A 67 -8.14 5.17 5.04
C ARG A 67 -7.83 5.00 3.56
N GLY A 68 -8.87 4.99 2.71
CA GLY A 68 -8.74 4.87 1.27
C GLY A 68 -8.15 6.12 0.65
N LYS A 69 -8.65 7.29 1.04
CA LYS A 69 -8.09 8.60 0.65
C LYS A 69 -6.62 8.73 1.05
N ALA A 70 -6.26 8.36 2.28
CA ALA A 70 -4.88 8.38 2.74
C ALA A 70 -3.96 7.44 1.92
N ALA A 71 -4.43 6.24 1.59
CA ALA A 71 -3.69 5.30 0.75
C ALA A 71 -3.49 5.86 -0.67
N ARG A 72 -4.50 6.49 -1.26
CA ARG A 72 -4.40 7.14 -2.58
C ARG A 72 -3.38 8.26 -2.58
N ALA A 73 -3.47 9.17 -1.60
CA ALA A 73 -2.50 10.25 -1.44
C ALA A 73 -1.07 9.72 -1.34
N ARG A 74 -0.84 8.63 -0.58
CA ARG A 74 0.47 7.98 -0.47
C ARG A 74 0.99 7.43 -1.80
N TRP A 75 0.11 6.98 -2.69
CA TRP A 75 0.46 6.51 -4.03
C TRP A 75 0.50 7.62 -5.09
N LYS A 76 0.21 8.88 -4.70
CA LYS A 76 0.05 10.02 -5.61
C LYS A 76 -0.98 9.73 -6.71
N CYS A 77 -2.13 9.23 -6.23
CA CYS A 77 -3.43 9.12 -6.89
C CYS A 77 -4.44 9.99 -6.09
#